data_AF-A0A6H0CE76-F1
#
_entry.id   AF-A0A6H0CE76-F1
#
_cell.length_a   1.000
_cell.length_b   1.000
_cell.length_c   1.000
_cell.angle_alpha   90.00
_cell.angle_beta   90.00
_cell.angle_gamma   90.00
#
_symmetry.space_group_name_H-M   'P 1'
#
loop_
_entity.id
_entity.type
_entity.pdbx_description
1 polymer ?
#
loop_
_entity_poly.entity_id
_entity_poly.type
_entity_poly.pdbx_seq_one_letter_code
_entity_poly.pdbx_strand_id
1 'polypeptide(L)'
;MTTTPSPAGQRRLRRVAKLCEGHGLRVQKSVFEIVADEKTLLTLLHDLDQIIDSDTDSIRLYRLPVDGFDHVQTLGIAQVQPHRGDLVL
;
A
#
# COMPACT_ATOMS: atom_id res chain seq x y z
N MET A 1 10.58 15.73 -11.24
CA MET A 1 11.68 15.73 -10.25
C MET A 1 11.39 14.66 -9.21
N THR A 2 12.08 13.52 -9.25
CA THR A 2 11.96 12.51 -8.18
C THR A 2 12.91 12.89 -7.06
N THR A 3 12.40 13.57 -6.04
CA THR A 3 13.14 13.87 -4.82
C THR A 3 13.38 12.55 -4.06
N THR A 4 14.65 12.19 -3.89
CA THR A 4 15.04 11.06 -3.05
C THR A 4 14.56 11.33 -1.62
N PRO A 5 13.85 10.40 -0.96
CA PRO A 5 13.38 10.63 0.40
C PRO A 5 14.57 10.78 1.36
N SER A 6 14.41 11.64 2.37
CA SER A 6 15.35 11.78 3.47
C SER A 6 15.58 10.42 4.18
N PRO A 7 16.69 10.21 4.90
CA PRO A 7 16.90 8.98 5.66
C PRO A 7 15.76 8.66 6.65
N ALA A 8 15.12 9.68 7.21
CA ALA A 8 13.93 9.53 8.06
C ALA A 8 12.71 9.06 7.25
N GLY A 9 12.43 9.71 6.12
CA GLY A 9 11.35 9.29 5.21
C GLY A 9 11.53 7.86 4.70
N GLN A 10 12.77 7.44 4.42
CA GLN A 10 13.06 6.04 4.06
C GLN A 10 12.77 5.05 5.21
N ARG A 11 13.02 5.43 6.47
CA ARG A 11 12.68 4.61 7.64
C ARG A 11 11.17 4.48 7.80
N ARG A 12 10.41 5.58 7.68
CA ARG A 12 8.94 5.57 7.73
C ARG A 12 8.36 4.74 6.59
N LEU A 13 8.85 4.90 5.36
CA LEU A 13 8.42 4.07 4.22
C LEU A 13 8.67 2.57 4.46
N ARG A 14 9.79 2.18 5.09
CA ARG A 14 10.02 0.77 5.44
C ARG A 14 9.00 0.25 6.46
N ARG A 15 8.61 1.07 7.43
CA ARG A 15 7.58 0.72 8.43
C ARG A 15 6.20 0.61 7.78
N VAL A 16 5.81 1.59 6.96
CA VAL A 16 4.58 1.56 6.17
C VAL A 16 4.54 0.32 5.28
N ALA A 17 5.62 0.03 4.56
CA ALA A 17 5.69 -1.15 3.71
C ALA A 17 5.49 -2.45 4.49
N LYS A 18 6.20 -2.61 5.61
CA LYS A 18 6.05 -3.80 6.46
C LYS A 18 4.62 -3.98 6.97
N LEU A 19 3.95 -2.88 7.33
CA LEU A 19 2.56 -2.90 7.77
C LEU A 19 1.64 -3.31 6.60
N CYS A 20 1.71 -2.62 5.46
CA CYS A 20 0.84 -2.89 4.31
C CYS A 20 1.06 -4.27 3.68
N GLU A 21 2.30 -4.76 3.63
CA GLU A 21 2.63 -6.11 3.13
C GLU A 21 2.04 -7.23 4.01
N GLY A 22 1.67 -6.94 5.26
CA GLY A 22 0.92 -7.86 6.11
C GLY A 22 -0.58 -7.96 5.77
N HIS A 23 -1.10 -7.04 4.97
CA HIS A 23 -2.52 -6.93 4.61
C HIS A 23 -2.77 -6.96 3.09
N GLY A 24 -1.73 -7.00 2.26
CA GLY A 24 -1.87 -6.92 0.82
C GLY A 24 -0.55 -6.96 0.07
N LEU A 25 -0.59 -6.47 -1.17
CA LEU A 25 0.50 -6.59 -2.13
C LEU A 25 1.13 -5.23 -2.39
N ARG A 26 2.47 -5.21 -2.45
CA ARG A 26 3.22 -4.03 -2.83
C ARG A 26 3.47 -4.02 -4.33
N VAL A 27 2.84 -3.09 -5.04
CA VAL A 27 2.90 -2.99 -6.51
C VAL A 27 3.87 -1.94 -7.03
N GLN A 28 4.22 -0.95 -6.20
CA GLN A 28 5.30 -0.01 -6.49
C GLN A 28 6.09 0.33 -5.22
N LYS A 29 7.12 1.17 -5.33
CA LYS A 29 7.97 1.57 -4.19
C LYS A 29 7.16 2.04 -2.97
N SER A 30 6.05 2.73 -3.17
CA SER A 30 5.18 3.24 -2.12
C SER A 30 3.69 3.15 -2.48
N VAL A 31 3.30 2.14 -3.27
CA VAL A 31 1.91 1.87 -3.64
C VAL A 31 1.59 0.42 -3.27
N PHE A 32 0.46 0.24 -2.62
CA PHE A 32 0.01 -1.02 -2.04
C PHE A 32 -1.45 -1.25 -2.41
N GLU A 33 -1.78 -2.49 -2.70
CA GLU A 33 -3.12 -2.95 -3.02
C GLU A 33 -3.59 -3.88 -1.90
N ILE A 34 -4.67 -3.51 -1.22
CA ILE A 34 -5.13 -4.14 0.01
C ILE A 34 -6.60 -4.50 -0.13
N VAL A 35 -6.94 -5.75 0.18
CA VAL A 35 -8.32 -6.22 0.27
C VAL A 35 -8.64 -6.41 1.73
N ALA A 36 -9.54 -5.60 2.27
CA ALA A 36 -9.86 -5.55 3.69
C ALA A 36 -11.34 -5.28 3.91
N ASP A 37 -11.89 -5.81 5.01
CA ASP A 37 -13.17 -5.35 5.53
C ASP A 37 -13.02 -4.00 6.24
N GLU A 38 -14.14 -3.36 6.60
CA GLU A 38 -14.11 -2.01 7.18
C GLU A 38 -13.34 -1.98 8.51
N LYS A 39 -13.46 -3.04 9.33
CA LYS A 39 -12.75 -3.14 10.61
C LYS A 39 -11.23 -3.15 10.40
N THR A 40 -10.76 -4.00 9.50
CA THR A 40 -9.34 -4.11 9.17
C THR A 40 -8.81 -2.81 8.57
N LEU A 41 -9.60 -2.17 7.71
CA LEU A 41 -9.25 -0.87 7.12
C LEU A 41 -9.09 0.21 8.19
N LEU A 42 -10.00 0.30 9.16
CA LEU A 42 -9.91 1.30 10.24
C LEU A 42 -8.67 1.09 11.11
N THR A 43 -8.36 -0.16 11.47
CA THR A 43 -7.12 -0.47 12.19
C THR A 43 -5.89 -0.09 11.38
N LEU A 44 -5.86 -0.43 10.09
CA LEU A 44 -4.74 -0.11 9.21
C LEU A 44 -4.52 1.41 9.09
N LEU A 45 -5.60 2.18 8.95
CA LEU A 45 -5.51 3.65 8.90
C LEU A 45 -4.97 4.23 10.20
N HIS A 46 -5.41 3.71 11.36
CA HIS A 46 -4.88 4.12 12.65
C HIS A 46 -3.38 3.84 12.76
N ASP A 47 -2.95 2.62 12.43
CA ASP A 47 -1.54 2.21 12.52
C ASP A 47 -0.65 3.01 11.54
N LEU A 48 -1.16 3.32 10.35
CA LEU A 48 -0.47 4.16 9.38
C LEU A 48 -0.26 5.59 9.91
N ASP A 49 -1.28 6.18 10.54
CA ASP A 49 -1.21 7.51 11.15
C ASP A 49 -0.13 7.58 12.24
N GLN A 50 0.10 6.49 12.98
CA GLN A 50 1.18 6.38 13.98
C GLN A 50 2.59 6.24 13.38
N ILE A 51 2.71 5.95 12.07
CA ILE A 51 4.00 5.74 11.40
C ILE A 51 4.44 6.97 10.62
N ILE A 52 3.51 7.66 9.97
CA ILE A 52 3.80 8.79 9.09
C ILE A 52 4.10 10.06 9.88
N ASP A 53 4.64 11.03 9.16
CA ASP A 53 4.80 12.40 9.61
C ASP A 53 3.90 13.27 8.74
N SER A 54 2.80 13.77 9.30
CA SER A 54 1.74 14.45 8.54
C SER A 54 2.16 15.79 7.92
N ASP A 55 3.29 16.36 8.34
CA ASP A 55 3.83 17.59 7.75
C ASP A 55 4.63 17.32 6.46
N THR A 56 5.09 16.07 6.27
CA THR A 56 6.02 15.72 5.18
C THR A 56 5.62 14.51 4.35
N ASP A 57 4.73 13.68 4.86
CA ASP A 57 4.22 12.49 4.19
C ASP A 57 2.73 12.65 3.87
N SER A 58 2.24 11.84 2.93
CA SER A 58 0.82 11.76 2.62
C SER A 58 0.43 10.34 2.25
N ILE A 59 -0.74 9.89 2.71
CA ILE A 59 -1.36 8.64 2.30
C ILE A 59 -2.70 8.98 1.63
N ARG A 60 -2.97 8.35 0.49
CA ARG A 60 -4.24 8.47 -0.23
C ARG A 60 -4.84 7.09 -0.39
N LEU A 61 -6.09 6.94 0.03
CA LEU A 61 -6.86 5.70 -0.11
C LEU A 61 -7.79 5.82 -1.32
N TYR A 62 -7.71 4.86 -2.23
CA TYR A 62 -8.66 4.72 -3.34
C TYR A 62 -9.41 3.41 -3.15
N ARG A 63 -10.71 3.50 -2.84
CA ARG A 63 -11.57 2.33 -2.75
C ARG A 63 -11.96 1.91 -4.18
N LEU A 64 -11.67 0.68 -4.53
CA LEU A 64 -12.06 0.09 -5.81
C LEU A 64 -13.37 -0.70 -5.65
N PRO A 65 -14.20 -0.79 -6.69
CA PRO A 65 -15.30 -1.76 -6.73
C PRO A 65 -14.75 -3.19 -6.71
N VAL A 66 -15.63 -4.18 -6.52
CA VAL A 66 -15.24 -5.59 -6.31
C VAL A 66 -14.40 -6.18 -7.44
N ASP A 67 -14.57 -5.66 -8.65
CA ASP A 67 -13.90 -6.02 -9.91
C ASP A 67 -12.85 -5.00 -10.35
N GLY A 68 -12.59 -3.96 -9.55
CA GLY A 68 -11.73 -2.85 -9.95
C GLY A 68 -10.29 -3.24 -10.28
N PHE A 69 -9.78 -4.33 -9.67
CA PHE A 69 -8.45 -4.86 -9.98
C PHE A 69 -8.35 -5.49 -11.37
N ASP A 70 -9.45 -6.04 -11.90
CA ASP A 70 -9.48 -6.67 -13.24
C ASP A 70 -9.25 -5.63 -14.36
N HIS A 71 -9.41 -4.35 -14.03
CA HIS A 71 -9.24 -3.23 -14.95
C HIS A 71 -7.92 -2.48 -14.76
N VAL A 72 -7.05 -2.90 -13.84
CA VAL A 72 -5.75 -2.26 -13.61
C VAL A 72 -4.81 -2.55 -14.77
N GLN A 73 -4.28 -1.49 -15.39
CA GLN A 73 -3.25 -1.59 -16.42
C GLN A 73 -1.91 -1.13 -15.87
N THR A 74 -0.90 -1.99 -16.03
CA THR A 74 0.48 -1.69 -15.67
C THR A 74 1.29 -1.40 -16.92
N LEU A 75 1.99 -0.27 -16.92
CA LEU A 75 3.04 0.03 -17.90
C LEU A 75 4.40 -0.03 -17.22
N GLY A 76 5.37 -0.70 -17.84
CA GLY A 76 6.72 -0.88 -17.28
C GLY A 76 6.88 -2.14 -16.45
N ILE A 77 7.76 -2.11 -15.44
CA ILE A 77 8.25 -3.30 -14.72
C ILE A 77 7.48 -3.64 -13.44
N ALA A 78 6.33 -3.00 -13.17
CA ALA A 78 5.61 -3.26 -11.93
C ALA A 78 5.12 -4.72 -11.90
N GLN A 79 5.31 -5.38 -10.75
CA GLN A 79 4.94 -6.77 -10.56
C GLN A 79 3.43 -6.85 -10.36
N VAL A 80 2.71 -7.40 -11.32
CA VAL A 80 1.29 -7.72 -11.17
C VAL A 80 1.21 -9.09 -10.52
N GLN A 81 0.83 -9.12 -9.24
CA GLN A 81 0.50 -10.37 -8.54
C GLN A 81 -1.03 -10.45 -8.41
N PRO A 82 -1.64 -11.59 -8.73
CA PRO A 82 -3.09 -11.73 -8.61
C PRO A 82 -3.50 -11.69 -7.13
N HIS A 83 -4.46 -10.83 -6.80
CA HIS A 83 -5.14 -10.87 -5.49
C HIS A 83 -5.91 -12.18 -5.25
N ARG A 84 -6.25 -12.88 -6.35
CA ARG A 84 -7.01 -14.13 -6.41
C ARG A 84 -6.17 -15.31 -6.90
N GLY A 85 -4.89 -15.38 -6.52
CA GLY A 85 -4.21 -16.68 -6.47
C GLY A 85 -4.52 -17.30 -5.12
N ASP A 86 -5.11 -18.50 -5.08
CA ASP A 86 -5.39 -19.23 -3.84
C ASP A 86 -4.17 -19.14 -2.91
N LEU A 87 -4.30 -18.36 -1.83
CA LEU A 87 -3.41 -18.47 -0.68
C LEU A 87 -3.75 -19.81 -0.02
N VAL A 88 -3.17 -20.88 -0.55
CA VAL A 88 -2.98 -22.10 0.23
C VAL A 88 -1.97 -21.74 1.31
N LEU A 89 -2.50 -21.42 2.50
CA LEU A 89 -1.76 -21.51 3.75
C LEU A 89 -1.81 -22.95 4.26
#